data_AF-A0A7S1EZ43-F1
#
_entry.id   AF-A0A7S1EZ43-F1
#
_cell.length_a   1.000
_cell.length_b   1.000
_cell.length_c   1.000
_cell.angle_alpha   90.00
_cell.angle_beta   90.00
_cell.angle_gamma   90.00
#
_symmetry.space_group_name_H-M   'P 1'
#
loop_
_entity.id
_entity.type
_entity.pdbx_description
1 polymer ?
#
loop_
_entity_poly.entity_id
_entity_poly.type
_entity_poly.pdbx_seq_one_letter_code
_entity_poly.pdbx_strand_id
1 'polypeptide(L)'
;SSHSGLSGHSSNGLVMSEPPPNGGEGTQNGSALIEFATAAAAGTLATGTLSEELDSIIRDVAQTGQTGSYPWDSFRWLLARKVEHILQEFWHDAPDCPLAEGESFDNVIEPLKRSILEPQREGPPFTVQRICELLVDPRHTYKSTRRYIYALQRVVLIRMTEEVFTHRPQEPVLGNDGASAGRKRKLPPEAANGVVGV
;
A
#
# COMPACT_ATOMS: atom_id res chain seq x y z
N SER A 1 -49.21 -4.35 69.03
CA SER A 1 -48.12 -4.32 68.05
C SER A 1 -48.70 -4.77 66.72
N SER A 2 -49.30 -3.95 65.84
CA SER A 2 -48.88 -2.66 65.28
C SER A 2 -47.46 -2.76 64.70
N HIS A 3 -47.11 -2.42 63.46
CA HIS A 3 -47.80 -1.92 62.26
C HIS A 3 -46.72 -1.85 61.14
N SER A 4 -47.12 -1.88 59.86
CA SER A 4 -46.45 -1.22 58.70
C SER A 4 -45.06 -1.73 58.22
N GLY A 5 -44.90 -2.17 56.96
CA GLY A 5 -44.55 -1.33 55.79
C GLY A 5 -43.05 -1.51 55.45
N LEU A 6 -42.48 -1.44 54.25
CA LEU A 6 -42.82 -0.91 52.94
C LEU A 6 -41.86 -1.49 51.88
N SER A 7 -42.27 -1.31 50.62
CA SER A 7 -41.64 -1.53 49.31
C SER A 7 -40.16 -1.14 49.14
N GLY A 8 -39.47 -1.74 48.16
CA GLY A 8 -38.12 -1.29 47.75
C GLY A 8 -37.48 -2.05 46.58
N HIS A 9 -38.02 -1.86 45.38
CA HIS A 9 -37.38 -1.86 44.05
C HIS A 9 -36.23 -2.84 43.72
N SER A 10 -36.53 -3.75 42.78
CA SER A 10 -35.56 -4.23 41.78
C SER A 10 -34.99 -3.06 40.97
N SER A 11 -33.68 -2.99 40.88
CA SER A 11 -32.99 -2.35 39.76
C SER A 11 -31.71 -3.12 39.50
N ASN A 12 -31.76 -3.98 38.49
CA ASN A 12 -30.58 -4.48 37.80
C ASN A 12 -29.89 -3.27 37.18
N GLY A 13 -28.88 -2.75 37.87
CA GLY A 13 -27.89 -1.85 37.29
C GLY A 13 -27.03 -2.65 36.31
N LEU A 14 -27.45 -2.67 35.05
CA LEU A 14 -26.60 -3.05 33.93
C LEU A 14 -25.44 -2.05 33.88
N VAL A 15 -24.30 -2.44 34.43
CA VAL A 15 -23.04 -1.72 34.24
C VAL A 15 -22.68 -1.81 32.77
N MET A 16 -23.07 -0.79 32.01
CA MET A 16 -22.52 -0.55 30.69
C MET A 16 -21.08 -0.15 30.90
N SER A 17 -20.17 -1.10 30.72
CA SER A 17 -18.74 -0.80 30.55
C SER A 17 -18.62 0.07 29.30
N GLU A 18 -18.37 1.35 29.52
CA GLU A 18 -18.00 2.32 28.51
C GLU A 18 -16.80 1.76 27.70
N PRO A 19 -16.83 1.78 26.36
CA PRO A 19 -15.64 1.46 25.58
C PRO A 19 -14.58 2.53 25.83
N PRO A 20 -13.28 2.20 25.80
CA PRO A 20 -12.23 3.19 25.98
C PRO A 20 -12.32 4.26 24.87
N PRO A 21 -11.94 5.52 25.16
CA PRO A 21 -11.87 6.56 24.15
C PRO A 21 -10.75 6.24 23.15
N ASN A 22 -11.07 5.52 22.10
CA ASN A 22 -10.22 5.41 20.92
C ASN A 22 -10.48 6.66 20.06
N GLY A 23 -9.73 7.74 20.27
CA GLY A 23 -9.99 8.97 19.57
C GLY A 23 -8.97 10.06 19.86
N GLY A 24 -7.75 9.92 19.35
CA GLY A 24 -6.76 11.01 19.40
C GLY A 24 -5.46 10.78 18.65
N GLU A 25 -5.05 9.54 18.39
CA GLU A 25 -3.74 9.27 17.77
C GLU A 25 -3.68 9.59 16.27
N GLY A 26 -4.79 9.39 15.54
CA GLY A 26 -4.83 9.59 14.09
C GLY A 26 -4.54 11.03 13.65
N THR A 27 -4.96 12.03 14.42
CA THR A 27 -4.75 13.45 14.08
C THR A 27 -3.32 13.92 14.35
N GLN A 28 -2.68 13.41 15.41
CA GLN A 28 -1.32 13.79 15.77
C GLN A 28 -0.30 13.17 14.81
N ASN A 29 -0.48 11.90 14.47
CA ASN A 29 0.39 11.17 13.54
C ASN A 29 0.36 11.80 12.13
N GLY A 30 -0.81 12.24 11.66
CA GLY A 30 -0.95 12.94 10.39
C GLY A 30 -0.17 14.27 10.34
N SER A 31 -0.16 15.03 11.44
CA SER A 31 0.60 16.30 11.52
C SER A 31 2.11 16.07 11.46
N ALA A 32 2.62 15.12 12.25
CA ALA A 32 4.04 14.77 12.27
C ALA A 32 4.53 14.30 10.89
N LEU A 33 3.69 13.54 10.17
CA LEU A 33 3.98 13.08 8.83
C LEU A 33 4.15 14.22 7.81
N ILE A 34 3.28 15.23 7.87
CA ILE A 34 3.33 16.38 6.94
C ILE A 34 4.57 17.24 7.20
N GLU A 35 4.87 17.49 8.47
CA GLU A 35 6.07 18.24 8.87
C GLU A 35 7.35 17.51 8.42
N PHE A 36 7.42 16.21 8.69
CA PHE A 36 8.49 15.34 8.23
C PHE A 36 8.66 15.40 6.71
N ALA A 37 7.57 15.25 5.95
CA ALA A 37 7.62 15.23 4.49
C ALA A 37 8.08 16.58 3.92
N THR A 38 7.67 17.69 4.54
CA THR A 38 8.10 19.03 4.16
C THR A 38 9.61 19.20 4.37
N ALA A 39 10.11 18.78 5.54
CA ALA A 39 11.54 18.79 5.83
C ALA A 39 12.34 17.88 4.87
N ALA A 40 11.76 16.75 4.48
CA ALA A 40 12.38 15.75 3.60
C ALA A 40 12.50 16.29 2.18
N ALA A 41 11.41 16.88 1.66
CA ALA A 41 11.38 17.50 0.35
C ALA A 41 12.31 18.72 0.25
N ALA A 42 12.48 19.46 1.36
CA ALA A 42 13.43 20.57 1.43
C ALA A 42 14.90 20.12 1.58
N GLY A 43 15.17 18.83 1.72
CA GLY A 43 16.53 18.30 1.95
C GLY A 43 17.12 18.70 3.31
N THR A 44 16.28 19.10 4.26
CA THR A 44 16.71 19.61 5.59
C THR A 44 16.74 18.54 6.67
N LEU A 45 16.38 17.31 6.33
CA LEU A 45 16.21 16.22 7.28
C LEU A 45 17.55 15.62 7.68
N ALA A 46 17.77 15.47 8.99
CA ALA A 46 18.96 14.82 9.52
C ALA A 46 18.99 13.32 9.12
N THR A 47 20.18 12.82 8.85
CA THR A 47 20.47 11.39 8.69
C THR A 47 20.42 10.71 10.06
N GLY A 48 19.22 10.43 10.57
CA GLY A 48 18.98 9.75 11.85
C GLY A 48 17.82 8.75 11.80
N THR A 49 17.53 8.13 12.94
CA THR A 49 16.38 7.21 13.12
C THR A 49 15.07 7.99 13.03
N LEU A 50 14.03 7.37 12.47
CA LEU A 50 12.68 7.94 12.43
C LEU A 50 12.09 7.98 13.85
N SER A 51 11.17 8.92 14.10
CA SER A 51 10.47 8.99 15.39
C SER A 51 9.47 7.83 15.52
N GLU A 52 9.12 7.48 16.76
CA GLU A 52 8.19 6.37 17.04
C GLU A 52 6.80 6.63 16.47
N GLU A 53 6.38 7.89 16.36
CA GLU A 53 5.12 8.29 15.73
C GLU A 53 5.14 7.98 14.23
N LEU A 54 6.25 8.24 13.55
CA LEU A 54 6.41 7.94 12.13
C LEU A 54 6.48 6.43 11.89
N ASP A 55 7.20 5.70 12.74
CA ASP A 55 7.26 4.24 12.66
C ASP A 55 5.91 3.58 12.99
N SER A 56 5.13 4.17 13.88
CA SER A 56 3.75 3.77 14.18
C SER A 56 2.85 3.83 12.95
N ILE A 57 2.96 4.88 12.13
CA ILE A 57 2.20 4.99 10.87
C ILE A 57 2.53 3.84 9.92
N ILE A 58 3.82 3.49 9.78
CA ILE A 58 4.22 2.38 8.90
C ILE A 58 3.68 1.05 9.43
N ARG A 59 3.70 0.83 10.76
CA ARG A 59 3.12 -0.36 11.40
C ARG A 59 1.61 -0.45 11.19
N ASP A 60 0.90 0.67 11.35
CA ASP A 60 -0.54 0.75 11.14
C ASP A 60 -0.91 0.36 9.69
N VAL A 61 -0.23 0.95 8.70
CA VAL A 61 -0.47 0.62 7.28
C VAL A 61 -0.07 -0.82 6.96
N ALA A 62 1.00 -1.36 7.56
CA ALA A 62 1.37 -2.76 7.39
C ALA A 62 0.27 -3.72 7.88
N GLN A 63 -0.39 -3.38 8.99
CA GLN A 63 -1.41 -4.22 9.60
C GLN A 63 -2.79 -4.07 8.95
N THR A 64 -3.18 -2.85 8.58
CA THR A 64 -4.54 -2.54 8.13
C THR A 64 -4.66 -2.44 6.61
N GLY A 65 -3.55 -2.12 5.93
CA GLY A 65 -3.55 -1.71 4.52
C GLY A 65 -4.26 -0.38 4.25
N GLN A 66 -4.74 0.31 5.28
CA GLN A 66 -5.53 1.54 5.14
C GLN A 66 -4.62 2.75 5.09
N THR A 67 -4.65 3.45 3.96
CA THR A 67 -3.86 4.67 3.73
C THR A 67 -4.69 5.94 3.70
N GLY A 68 -6.03 5.83 3.77
CA GLY A 68 -6.94 6.98 3.67
C GLY A 68 -6.78 8.03 4.78
N SER A 69 -6.18 7.65 5.91
CA SER A 69 -5.88 8.55 7.04
C SER A 69 -4.62 9.40 6.82
N TYR A 70 -3.81 9.09 5.81
CA TYR A 70 -2.50 9.70 5.60
C TYR A 70 -2.37 10.25 4.16
N PRO A 71 -2.00 11.53 3.98
CA PRO A 71 -1.75 12.07 2.65
C PRO A 71 -0.63 11.29 1.94
N TRP A 72 -0.93 10.75 0.75
CA TRP A 72 0.03 9.94 0.00
C TRP A 72 1.34 10.68 -0.27
N ASP A 73 1.24 11.96 -0.63
CA ASP A 73 2.40 12.80 -0.89
C ASP A 73 3.36 12.85 0.29
N SER A 74 2.85 12.92 1.51
CA SER A 74 3.68 12.91 2.71
C SER A 74 4.14 11.49 3.05
N PHE A 75 3.27 10.51 2.88
CA PHE A 75 3.56 9.12 3.22
C PHE A 75 4.66 8.50 2.35
N ARG A 76 4.73 8.82 1.05
CA ARG A 76 5.79 8.32 0.18
C ARG A 76 7.19 8.82 0.57
N TRP A 77 7.30 10.03 1.12
CA TRP A 77 8.57 10.53 1.69
C TRP A 77 9.00 9.71 2.91
N LEU A 78 8.05 9.37 3.78
CA LEU A 78 8.31 8.51 4.94
C LEU A 78 8.78 7.12 4.49
N LEU A 79 8.11 6.50 3.52
CA LEU A 79 8.51 5.21 2.96
C LEU A 79 9.92 5.25 2.36
N ALA A 80 10.22 6.26 1.54
CA ALA A 80 11.54 6.42 0.94
C ALA A 80 12.65 6.54 2.00
N ARG A 81 12.39 7.28 3.08
CA ARG A 81 13.33 7.42 4.19
C ARG A 81 13.52 6.13 4.98
N LYS A 82 12.42 5.42 5.29
CA LYS A 82 12.50 4.13 6.01
C LYS A 82 13.24 3.08 5.19
N VAL A 83 13.00 3.04 3.87
CA VAL A 83 13.72 2.16 2.93
C VAL A 83 15.23 2.42 3.00
N GLU A 84 15.65 3.66 2.88
CA GLU A 84 17.07 4.06 2.96
C GLU A 84 17.69 3.62 4.28
N HIS A 85 17.04 3.94 5.40
CA HIS A 85 17.53 3.61 6.73
C HIS A 85 17.74 2.10 6.91
N ILE A 86 16.72 1.29 6.61
CA ILE A 86 16.81 -0.17 6.76
C ILE A 86 17.87 -0.75 5.82
N LEU A 87 17.95 -0.28 4.57
CA LEU A 87 18.95 -0.79 3.63
C LEU A 87 20.37 -0.50 4.12
N GLN A 88 20.62 0.69 4.66
CA GLN A 88 21.91 1.03 5.27
C GLN A 88 22.24 0.13 6.46
N GLU A 89 21.26 -0.18 7.33
CA GLU A 89 21.47 -1.13 8.44
C GLU A 89 21.79 -2.55 7.93
N PHE A 90 21.07 -3.02 6.90
CA PHE A 90 21.34 -4.31 6.28
C PHE A 90 22.75 -4.37 5.72
N TRP A 91 23.14 -3.33 4.96
CA TRP A 91 24.46 -3.23 4.38
C TRP A 91 25.56 -3.18 5.44
N HIS A 92 25.36 -2.44 6.52
CA HIS A 92 26.27 -2.38 7.65
C HIS A 92 26.50 -3.77 8.27
N ASP A 93 25.44 -4.55 8.47
CA ASP A 93 25.54 -5.86 9.14
C ASP A 93 25.99 -6.99 8.21
N ALA A 94 25.58 -6.95 6.95
CA ALA A 94 25.80 -8.01 5.96
C ALA A 94 26.02 -7.41 4.56
N PRO A 95 27.22 -6.93 4.22
CA PRO A 95 27.53 -6.35 2.91
C PRO A 95 27.73 -7.43 1.83
N ASP A 96 26.70 -8.25 1.59
CA ASP A 96 26.74 -9.41 0.69
C ASP A 96 26.19 -9.12 -0.72
N CYS A 97 25.95 -7.84 -1.03
CA CYS A 97 25.57 -7.36 -2.35
C CYS A 97 26.84 -6.88 -3.10
N PRO A 98 27.11 -7.38 -4.32
CA PRO A 98 28.25 -6.93 -5.10
C PRO A 98 28.01 -5.49 -5.59
N LEU A 99 28.98 -4.60 -5.32
CA LEU A 99 29.03 -3.25 -5.88
C LEU A 99 30.08 -3.23 -7.00
N ALA A 100 29.85 -2.46 -8.07
CA ALA A 100 30.88 -2.27 -9.08
C ALA A 100 32.02 -1.40 -8.54
N GLU A 101 33.18 -1.44 -9.21
CA GLU A 101 34.34 -0.67 -8.78
C GLU A 101 34.05 0.83 -8.78
N GLY A 102 34.22 1.48 -7.62
CA GLY A 102 33.94 2.91 -7.43
C GLY A 102 32.47 3.24 -7.12
N GLU A 103 31.56 2.26 -7.03
CA GLU A 103 30.17 2.50 -6.64
C GLU A 103 29.98 2.47 -5.12
N SER A 104 29.11 3.35 -4.62
CA SER A 104 28.62 3.27 -3.24
C SER A 104 27.31 2.51 -3.17
N PHE A 105 26.95 2.03 -1.98
CA PHE A 105 25.67 1.36 -1.75
C PHE A 105 24.47 2.29 -2.00
N ASP A 106 24.65 3.61 -1.93
CA ASP A 106 23.62 4.59 -2.27
C ASP A 106 23.13 4.44 -3.72
N ASN A 107 23.99 4.00 -4.64
CA ASN A 107 23.61 3.72 -6.03
C ASN A 107 22.55 2.60 -6.13
N VAL A 108 22.47 1.71 -5.13
CA VAL A 108 21.46 0.65 -5.03
C VAL A 108 20.16 1.17 -4.38
N ILE A 109 20.28 2.07 -3.41
CA ILE A 109 19.15 2.66 -2.67
C ILE A 109 18.39 3.68 -3.54
N GLU A 110 19.12 4.53 -4.26
CA GLU A 110 18.56 5.70 -4.94
C GLU A 110 17.49 5.34 -6.00
N PRO A 111 17.63 4.29 -6.83
CA PRO A 111 16.58 3.86 -7.74
C PRO A 111 15.29 3.45 -7.03
N LEU A 112 15.38 2.79 -5.87
CA LEU A 112 14.21 2.39 -5.07
C LEU A 112 13.49 3.62 -4.51
N LYS A 113 14.24 4.57 -3.93
CA LYS A 113 13.69 5.83 -3.43
C LYS A 113 13.01 6.62 -4.54
N ARG A 114 13.68 6.80 -5.68
CA ARG A 114 13.12 7.50 -6.84
C ARG A 114 11.80 6.89 -7.28
N SER A 115 11.73 5.57 -7.34
CA SER A 115 10.50 4.87 -7.75
C SER A 115 9.34 5.10 -6.77
N ILE A 116 9.62 5.19 -5.46
CA ILE A 116 8.64 5.55 -4.42
C ILE A 116 8.20 7.01 -4.53
N LEU A 117 9.14 7.91 -4.82
CA LEU A 117 8.92 9.35 -4.92
C LEU A 117 8.40 9.82 -6.29
N GLU A 118 8.10 8.90 -7.21
CA GLU A 118 7.60 9.24 -8.54
C GLU A 118 6.29 10.06 -8.45
N PRO A 119 6.23 11.29 -9.00
CA PRO A 119 5.08 12.20 -8.87
C PRO A 119 3.84 11.80 -9.67
N GLN A 120 3.92 10.86 -10.60
CA GLN A 120 2.84 10.41 -11.49
C GLN A 120 1.80 9.54 -10.75
N ARG A 121 1.99 9.29 -9.45
CA ARG A 121 1.09 8.47 -8.64
C ARG A 121 0.07 9.36 -7.95
N GLU A 122 -1.18 9.31 -8.44
CA GLU A 122 -2.32 9.98 -7.79
C GLU A 122 -2.65 9.41 -6.39
N GLY A 123 -2.02 8.30 -5.98
CA GLY A 123 -2.23 7.68 -4.68
C GLY A 123 -1.27 6.52 -4.37
N PRO A 124 -1.42 5.88 -3.19
CA PRO A 124 -0.59 4.77 -2.78
C PRO A 124 -0.82 3.56 -3.69
N PRO A 125 0.24 2.82 -4.08
CA PRO A 125 0.07 1.61 -4.87
C PRO A 125 -0.65 0.55 -4.05
N PHE A 126 -1.33 -0.39 -4.69
CA PHE A 126 -1.98 -1.49 -3.98
C PHE A 126 -1.00 -2.47 -3.27
N THR A 127 0.31 -2.33 -3.51
CA THR A 127 1.36 -3.01 -2.74
C THR A 127 1.82 -2.24 -1.51
N VAL A 128 1.25 -1.06 -1.21
CA VAL A 128 1.71 -0.22 -0.11
C VAL A 128 1.73 -0.96 1.23
N GLN A 129 0.72 -1.79 1.50
CA GLN A 129 0.69 -2.64 2.69
C GLN A 129 1.89 -3.59 2.72
N ARG A 130 2.16 -4.29 1.61
CA ARG A 130 3.28 -5.23 1.51
C ARG A 130 4.64 -4.55 1.61
N ILE A 131 4.75 -3.33 1.09
CA ILE A 131 5.94 -2.50 1.29
C ILE A 131 6.11 -2.25 2.80
N CYS A 132 5.06 -1.78 3.49
CA CYS A 132 5.13 -1.50 4.93
C CYS A 132 5.46 -2.76 5.75
N GLU A 133 4.88 -3.91 5.43
CA GLU A 133 5.22 -5.20 6.07
C GLU A 133 6.72 -5.52 5.99
N LEU A 134 7.34 -5.28 4.82
CA LEU A 134 8.79 -5.47 4.67
C LEU A 134 9.61 -4.46 5.47
N LEU A 135 9.06 -3.29 5.78
CA LEU A 135 9.76 -2.23 6.52
C LEU A 135 9.62 -2.35 8.04
N VAL A 136 8.57 -3.01 8.55
CA VAL A 136 8.32 -3.14 9.99
C VAL A 136 9.26 -4.14 10.64
N ASP A 137 9.40 -5.34 10.07
CA ASP A 137 10.28 -6.38 10.62
C ASP A 137 11.01 -7.14 9.50
N PRO A 138 11.96 -6.46 8.81
CA PRO A 138 12.71 -7.06 7.72
C PRO A 138 13.60 -8.21 8.19
N ARG A 139 14.10 -8.15 9.43
CA ARG A 139 15.11 -9.07 9.98
C ARG A 139 14.54 -10.43 10.35
N HIS A 140 13.27 -10.50 10.70
CA HIS A 140 12.60 -11.78 10.93
C HIS A 140 12.63 -12.67 9.68
N THR A 141 12.54 -12.07 8.49
CA THR A 141 12.45 -12.82 7.22
C THR A 141 13.79 -12.88 6.47
N TYR A 142 14.58 -11.81 6.51
CA TYR A 142 15.79 -11.67 5.70
C TYR A 142 17.03 -11.42 6.57
N LYS A 143 18.07 -12.21 6.33
CA LYS A 143 19.40 -12.07 6.97
C LYS A 143 20.48 -11.55 6.02
N SER A 144 20.15 -11.44 4.74
CA SER A 144 21.05 -11.11 3.63
C SER A 144 20.57 -9.82 2.99
N THR A 145 21.49 -8.87 2.81
CA THR A 145 21.21 -7.59 2.15
C THR A 145 20.76 -7.81 0.72
N ARG A 146 21.45 -8.68 -0.02
CA ARG A 146 21.08 -9.06 -1.38
C ARG A 146 19.65 -9.61 -1.47
N ARG A 147 19.26 -10.51 -0.55
CA ARG A 147 17.90 -11.09 -0.55
C ARG A 147 16.84 -10.06 -0.19
N TYR A 148 17.13 -9.20 0.78
CA TYR A 148 16.21 -8.15 1.20
C TYR A 148 15.99 -7.12 0.08
N ILE A 149 17.07 -6.65 -0.57
CA ILE A 149 16.99 -5.76 -1.74
C ILE A 149 16.12 -6.38 -2.83
N TYR A 150 16.33 -7.65 -3.16
CA TYR A 150 15.53 -8.32 -4.19
C TYR A 150 14.05 -8.38 -3.83
N ALA A 151 13.71 -8.71 -2.58
CA ALA A 151 12.33 -8.74 -2.11
C ALA A 151 11.69 -7.34 -2.18
N LEU A 152 12.42 -6.32 -1.74
CA LEU A 152 11.96 -4.94 -1.75
C LEU A 152 11.80 -4.40 -3.17
N GLN A 153 12.77 -4.60 -4.05
CA GLN A 153 12.70 -4.27 -5.47
C GLN A 153 11.50 -4.89 -6.15
N ARG A 154 11.18 -6.14 -5.83
CA ARG A 154 9.99 -6.78 -6.38
C ARG A 154 8.71 -6.07 -5.93
N VAL A 155 8.52 -5.79 -4.65
CA VAL A 155 7.24 -5.20 -4.19
C VAL A 155 7.11 -3.72 -4.52
N VAL A 156 8.23 -3.02 -4.60
CA VAL A 156 8.34 -1.65 -5.07
C VAL A 156 8.07 -1.68 -6.57
N LEU A 157 8.92 -2.27 -7.41
CA LEU A 157 8.82 -2.14 -8.87
C LEU A 157 7.64 -2.88 -9.53
N ILE A 158 7.18 -4.04 -9.02
CA ILE A 158 6.18 -4.91 -9.71
C ILE A 158 4.83 -4.21 -9.94
N ARG A 159 4.50 -3.17 -9.18
CA ARG A 159 3.21 -2.47 -9.30
C ARG A 159 3.36 -0.96 -9.40
N MET A 160 4.57 -0.47 -9.66
CA MET A 160 4.80 0.97 -9.86
C MET A 160 4.40 1.46 -11.26
N THR A 161 3.87 0.55 -12.07
CA THR A 161 3.43 0.76 -13.46
C THR A 161 1.95 0.40 -13.68
N GLU A 162 1.07 0.47 -12.67
CA GLU A 162 -0.38 0.28 -12.92
C GLU A 162 -1.01 1.54 -13.51
N GLU A 163 -0.60 1.86 -14.74
CA GLU A 163 -1.51 2.39 -15.75
C GLU A 163 -1.93 1.17 -16.58
N VAL A 164 -3.20 1.06 -16.97
CA VAL A 164 -3.79 -0.05 -17.75
C VAL A 164 -4.32 -1.24 -16.91
N PHE A 165 -5.38 -1.05 -16.11
CA PHE A 165 -6.47 -2.05 -16.00
C PHE A 165 -7.84 -1.46 -15.61
N THR A 166 -8.03 -0.15 -15.64
CA THR A 166 -9.33 0.52 -15.45
C THR A 166 -10.06 0.80 -16.76
N HIS A 167 -10.14 -0.18 -17.67
CA HIS A 167 -11.23 -0.21 -18.65
C HIS A 167 -11.64 -1.66 -18.88
N ARG A 168 -12.43 -2.21 -17.96
CA ARG A 168 -13.40 -3.23 -18.34
C ARG A 168 -14.49 -2.50 -19.13
N PRO A 169 -14.69 -2.75 -20.44
CA PRO A 169 -15.92 -2.32 -21.09
C PRO A 169 -17.07 -2.98 -20.32
N GLN A 170 -17.96 -2.17 -19.76
CA GLN A 170 -19.23 -2.64 -19.22
C GLN A 170 -19.95 -3.35 -20.37
N GLU A 171 -20.02 -4.68 -20.32
CA GLU A 171 -20.93 -5.41 -21.19
C GLU A 171 -22.36 -4.93 -20.88
N PRO A 172 -23.12 -4.44 -21.88
CA PRO A 172 -24.49 -4.04 -21.64
C PRO A 172 -25.28 -5.30 -21.24
N VAL A 173 -25.86 -5.26 -20.05
CA VAL A 173 -26.76 -6.28 -19.53
C VAL A 173 -27.91 -6.45 -20.52
N LEU A 174 -27.92 -7.58 -21.24
CA LEU A 174 -29.00 -7.97 -22.14
C LEU A 174 -30.27 -8.19 -21.33
N GLY A 175 -31.16 -7.20 -21.38
CA GLY A 175 -32.54 -7.28 -20.92
C GLY A 175 -33.27 -8.39 -21.68
N ASN A 176 -33.94 -9.21 -20.89
CA ASN A 176 -34.76 -10.33 -21.26
C ASN A 176 -36.19 -9.86 -21.60
N ASP A 177 -36.44 -9.53 -22.86
CA ASP A 177 -37.81 -9.40 -23.37
C ASP A 177 -37.95 -10.18 -24.69
N GLY A 178 -38.80 -11.19 -24.66
CA GLY A 178 -39.08 -12.03 -25.82
C GLY A 178 -39.97 -11.33 -26.84
N ALA A 179 -39.64 -11.46 -28.12
CA ALA A 179 -40.62 -11.43 -29.21
C ALA A 179 -40.05 -12.02 -30.51
N SER A 180 -40.84 -12.94 -31.07
CA SER A 180 -40.68 -13.64 -32.34
C SER A 180 -40.67 -12.72 -33.57
N ALA A 181 -39.77 -12.97 -34.53
CA ALA A 181 -40.08 -12.98 -35.97
C ALA A 181 -38.83 -13.29 -36.83
N GLY A 182 -38.93 -14.32 -37.67
CA GLY A 182 -37.86 -14.71 -38.58
C GLY A 182 -37.72 -13.83 -39.83
N ARG A 183 -36.51 -13.83 -40.41
CA ARG A 183 -36.31 -13.68 -41.86
C ARG A 183 -34.94 -14.24 -42.27
N LYS A 184 -34.95 -14.95 -43.39
CA LYS A 184 -33.83 -15.73 -43.94
C LYS A 184 -32.87 -14.89 -44.81
N ARG A 185 -31.64 -15.42 -44.97
CA ARG A 185 -30.63 -15.23 -46.06
C ARG A 185 -29.80 -13.93 -45.91
N LYS A 186 -28.49 -13.91 -46.19
CA LYS A 186 -27.76 -14.54 -47.31
C LYS A 186 -26.24 -14.47 -47.01
N LEU A 187 -25.47 -15.55 -47.20
CA LEU A 187 -24.01 -15.49 -47.24
C LEU A 187 -23.55 -14.85 -48.57
N PRO A 188 -22.46 -14.07 -48.59
CA PRO A 188 -21.77 -13.68 -49.83
C PRO A 188 -20.87 -14.81 -50.36
N PRO A 189 -20.75 -14.96 -51.70
CA PRO A 189 -20.02 -16.05 -52.33
C PRO A 189 -18.52 -15.77 -52.51
N GLU A 190 -17.74 -16.79 -52.14
CA GLU A 190 -16.62 -17.45 -52.84
C GLU A 190 -15.57 -16.63 -53.61
N ALA A 191 -14.33 -16.80 -53.16
CA ALA A 191 -13.10 -16.53 -53.88
C ALA A 191 -12.88 -17.55 -55.01
N ALA A 192 -12.64 -17.05 -56.21
CA ALA A 192 -12.06 -17.77 -57.35
C ALA A 192 -10.65 -17.20 -57.59
N ASN A 193 -9.60 -17.90 -57.98
CA ASN A 193 -9.32 -19.31 -58.24
C ASN A 193 -7.80 -19.36 -58.53
N GLY A 194 -7.16 -20.51 -58.39
CA GLY A 194 -5.91 -20.76 -59.11
C GLY A 194 -4.87 -21.59 -58.36
N VAL A 195 -4.82 -22.89 -58.67
CA VAL A 195 -3.63 -23.46 -59.33
C VAL A 195 -3.95 -24.86 -59.87
N VAL A 196 -3.59 -25.04 -61.13
CA VAL A 196 -3.69 -26.25 -61.97
C VAL A 196 -2.57 -27.24 -61.63
N GLY A 197 -2.86 -28.54 -61.75
CA GLY A 197 -1.84 -29.58 -61.86
C GLY A 197 -2.43 -30.88 -62.41
N VAL A 198 -2.27 -31.07 -63.71
CA VAL A 198 -2.00 -32.41 -64.30
C VAL A 198 -0.50 -32.61 -64.33
#